data_AF-A0A914CNM9-F1
#
_entry.id   AF-A0A914CNM9-F1
#
_cell.length_a   1.000
_cell.length_b   1.000
_cell.length_c   1.000
_cell.angle_alpha   90.00
_cell.angle_beta   90.00
_cell.angle_gamma   90.00
#
_symmetry.space_group_name_H-M   'P 1'
#
loop_
_entity.id
_entity.type
_entity.pdbx_description
1 polymer ?
#
loop_
_entity_poly.entity_id
_entity_poly.type
_entity_poly.pdbx_seq_one_letter_code
_entity_poly.pdbx_strand_id
1 'polypeptide(L)'
;MKNLKDLREAIIRAHKRGKGQREIADFLGISPGTVNKAIKRFEETGSYEDRPGQGPKKTAKSQENVQRALEMLQQDRSPRQTQPGSWLRSWEWQGAIRLYQVLINLYPTALDPTTMVQIHLL
;
A
#
# COMPACT_ATOMS: atom_id res chain seq x y z
N MET A 1 40.74 -2.33 -8.06
CA MET A 1 39.72 -2.08 -9.11
C MET A 1 39.74 -0.59 -9.43
N LYS A 2 39.75 -0.19 -10.71
CA LYS A 2 39.63 1.23 -11.09
C LYS A 2 38.19 1.69 -10.82
N ASN A 3 38.02 2.86 -10.20
CA ASN A 3 36.70 3.45 -10.02
C ASN A 3 36.09 3.78 -11.39
N LEU A 4 34.80 3.46 -11.58
CA LEU A 4 34.07 3.67 -12.83
C LEU A 4 34.02 5.15 -13.24
N LYS A 5 33.92 6.05 -12.26
CA LYS A 5 33.93 7.49 -12.51
C LYS A 5 35.26 7.94 -13.09
N ASP A 6 36.37 7.53 -12.47
CA ASP A 6 37.73 7.88 -12.91
C ASP A 6 38.04 7.36 -14.32
N LEU A 7 37.54 6.15 -14.65
CA LEU A 7 37.67 5.57 -15.99
C LEU A 7 36.91 6.39 -17.04
N ARG A 8 35.67 6.78 -16.76
CA ARG A 8 34.85 7.60 -17.67
C ARG A 8 35.50 8.96 -17.89
N GLU A 9 36.00 9.60 -16.84
CA GLU A 9 36.72 10.86 -16.96
C GLU A 9 37.99 10.70 -17.82
N ALA A 10 38.75 9.62 -17.64
CA ALA A 10 39.93 9.34 -18.46
C ALA A 10 39.59 9.18 -19.95
N ILE A 11 38.49 8.46 -20.26
CA ILE A 11 37.99 8.29 -21.63
C ILE A 11 37.65 9.65 -22.25
N ILE A 12 36.88 10.49 -21.55
CA ILE A 12 36.46 11.79 -22.08
C ILE A 12 37.65 12.75 -22.22
N ARG A 13 38.59 12.75 -21.28
CA ARG A 13 39.83 13.53 -21.40
C ARG A 13 40.64 13.13 -22.63
N ALA A 14 40.79 11.83 -22.89
CA ALA A 14 41.50 11.34 -24.06
C ALA A 14 40.75 11.69 -25.36
N HIS A 15 39.42 11.55 -25.37
CA HIS A 15 38.60 11.92 -26.51
C HIS A 15 38.66 13.42 -26.83
N LYS A 16 38.61 14.29 -25.82
CA LYS A 16 38.79 15.75 -25.98
C LYS A 16 40.17 16.13 -26.52
N ARG A 17 41.19 15.28 -26.33
CA ARG A 17 42.53 15.45 -26.92
C ARG A 17 42.62 14.93 -28.36
N GLY A 18 41.51 14.52 -28.97
CA GLY A 18 41.46 14.02 -30.35
C GLY A 18 41.89 12.57 -30.52
N LYS A 19 42.03 11.79 -29.44
CA LYS A 19 42.41 10.38 -29.52
C LYS A 19 41.28 9.53 -30.09
N GLY A 20 41.64 8.57 -30.95
CA GLY A 20 40.69 7.66 -31.56
C GLY A 20 40.08 6.70 -30.54
N GLN A 21 38.82 6.29 -30.72
CA GLN A 21 38.14 5.41 -29.75
C GLN A 21 38.85 4.08 -29.54
N ARG A 22 39.43 3.50 -30.61
CA ARG A 22 40.18 2.24 -30.54
C ARG A 22 41.50 2.40 -29.78
N GLU A 23 42.22 3.49 -30.03
CA GLU A 23 43.45 3.84 -29.31
C GLU A 23 43.19 4.01 -27.79
N ILE A 24 42.07 4.66 -27.43
CA ILE A 24 41.65 4.82 -26.03
C ILE A 24 41.33 3.47 -25.40
N ALA A 25 40.63 2.60 -26.13
CA ALA A 25 40.25 1.27 -25.68
C ALA A 25 41.48 0.39 -25.38
N ASP A 26 42.44 0.36 -26.30
CA ASP A 26 43.68 -0.41 -26.18
C ASP A 26 44.54 0.13 -25.02
N PHE A 27 44.66 1.46 -24.90
CA PHE A 27 45.42 2.10 -23.82
C PHE A 27 44.84 1.83 -22.43
N LEU A 28 43.51 1.85 -22.29
CA LEU A 28 42.84 1.66 -21.01
C LEU A 28 42.55 0.18 -20.69
N GLY A 29 42.72 -0.73 -21.65
CA GLY A 29 42.42 -2.15 -21.51
C GLY A 29 40.92 -2.45 -21.40
N ILE A 30 40.09 -1.70 -22.14
CA ILE A 30 38.62 -1.80 -22.09
C ILE A 30 38.04 -2.03 -23.48
N SER A 31 36.78 -2.47 -23.56
CA SER A 31 36.15 -2.68 -24.85
C SER A 31 35.85 -1.34 -25.57
N PRO A 32 36.02 -1.26 -26.91
CA PRO A 32 35.64 -0.08 -27.69
C PRO A 32 34.17 0.33 -27.51
N GLY A 33 33.28 -0.65 -27.29
CA GLY A 33 31.88 -0.39 -26.98
C GLY A 33 31.68 0.38 -25.66
N THR A 34 32.55 0.16 -24.67
CA THR A 34 32.53 0.91 -23.41
C THR A 34 32.95 2.37 -23.63
N VAL A 35 33.97 2.58 -24.45
CA VAL A 35 34.43 3.92 -24.86
C VAL A 35 33.31 4.68 -25.58
N ASN A 36 32.68 4.06 -26.58
CA ASN A 36 31.57 4.67 -27.32
C ASN A 36 30.41 5.04 -26.38
N LYS A 37 29.96 4.10 -25.54
CA LYS A 37 28.88 4.37 -24.56
C LYS A 37 29.21 5.53 -23.62
N ALA A 38 30.47 5.65 -23.19
CA ALA A 38 30.90 6.73 -22.32
C ALA A 38 30.89 8.09 -23.04
N ILE A 39 31.41 8.15 -24.27
CA ILE A 39 31.39 9.35 -25.11
C ILE A 39 29.95 9.79 -25.37
N LYS A 40 29.12 8.89 -25.89
CA LYS A 40 27.70 9.17 -26.16
C LYS A 40 26.95 9.65 -24.93
N ARG A 41 27.23 9.09 -23.75
CA ARG A 41 26.63 9.54 -22.49
C ARG A 41 27.02 11.00 -22.19
N PHE A 42 28.31 11.32 -22.30
CA PHE A 42 28.82 12.66 -22.03
C PHE A 42 28.29 13.69 -23.02
N GLU A 43 28.13 13.33 -24.30
CA GLU A 43 27.52 14.20 -25.31
C GLU A 43 26.05 14.51 -25.01
N GLU A 44 25.29 13.53 -24.50
CA GLU A 44 23.87 13.70 -24.20
C GLU A 44 23.61 14.43 -22.87
N THR A 45 24.40 14.15 -21.82
CA THR A 45 24.12 14.64 -20.45
C THR A 45 25.11 15.69 -19.93
N GLY A 46 26.28 15.84 -20.57
CA GLY A 46 27.38 16.66 -20.07
C GLY A 46 28.04 16.12 -18.79
N SER A 47 27.65 14.93 -18.32
CA SER A 47 28.07 14.37 -17.03
C SER A 47 28.70 12.98 -17.19
N TYR A 48 29.55 12.63 -16.22
CA TYR A 48 30.17 11.30 -16.11
C TYR A 48 29.29 10.30 -15.35
N GLU A 49 28.26 10.79 -14.68
CA GLU A 49 27.30 9.98 -13.91
C GLU A 49 26.42 9.13 -14.82
N ASP A 50 25.77 8.12 -14.26
CA ASP A 50 24.80 7.32 -15.02
C ASP A 50 23.60 8.16 -15.47
N ARG A 51 23.03 7.76 -16.61
CA ARG A 51 21.82 8.40 -17.11
C ARG A 51 20.68 8.20 -16.11
N PRO A 52 19.79 9.18 -15.92
CA PRO A 52 18.59 8.95 -15.15
C PRO A 52 17.82 7.78 -15.77
N GLY A 53 17.38 6.84 -14.94
CA GLY A 53 16.55 5.74 -15.39
C GLY A 53 15.22 6.27 -15.96
N GLN A 54 14.74 5.67 -17.05
CA GLN A 54 13.48 6.05 -17.70
C GLN A 54 12.24 5.49 -16.99
N GLY A 55 12.41 4.52 -16.09
CA GLY A 55 11.29 3.84 -15.43
C GLY A 55 10.65 4.65 -14.29
N PRO A 56 9.40 4.33 -13.92
CA PRO A 56 8.77 4.90 -12.73
C PRO A 56 9.63 4.66 -11.50
N LYS A 57 9.74 5.68 -10.64
CA LYS A 57 10.36 5.49 -9.33
C LYS A 57 9.51 4.50 -8.53
N LYS A 58 10.15 3.65 -7.72
CA LYS A 58 9.43 2.74 -6.82
C LYS A 58 8.66 3.56 -5.78
N THR A 59 7.33 3.49 -5.80
CA THR A 59 6.46 4.24 -4.89
C THR A 59 5.85 3.39 -3.78
N ALA A 60 6.02 2.07 -3.79
CA ALA A 60 5.39 1.17 -2.81
C ALA A 60 5.65 1.56 -1.35
N LYS A 61 6.82 2.13 -1.04
CA LYS A 61 7.20 2.64 0.29
C LYS A 61 7.21 4.17 0.37
N SER A 62 6.56 4.86 -0.55
CA SER A 62 6.42 6.32 -0.46
C SER A 62 5.62 6.68 0.79
N GLN A 63 5.94 7.79 1.43
CA GLN A 63 5.25 8.26 2.63
C GLN A 63 3.73 8.35 2.40
N GLU A 64 3.32 8.83 1.23
CA GLU A 64 1.92 8.91 0.82
C GLU A 64 1.25 7.53 0.74
N ASN A 65 1.87 6.55 0.08
CA ASN A 65 1.29 5.21 -0.03
C ASN A 65 1.27 4.49 1.32
N VAL A 66 2.28 4.70 2.16
CA VAL A 66 2.31 4.18 3.54
C VAL A 66 1.19 4.80 4.35
N GLN A 67 1.02 6.13 4.29
CA GLN A 67 -0.05 6.85 4.99
C GLN A 67 -1.44 6.37 4.53
N ARG A 68 -1.65 6.23 3.22
CA ARG A 68 -2.90 5.69 2.66
C ARG A 68 -3.18 4.27 3.13
N ALA A 69 -2.17 3.40 3.16
CA ALA A 69 -2.32 2.04 3.65
C ALA A 69 -2.66 2.01 5.16
N LEU A 70 -2.04 2.88 5.96
CA LEU A 70 -2.35 3.04 7.38
C LEU A 70 -3.79 3.53 7.60
N GLU A 71 -4.27 4.48 6.79
CA GLU A 71 -5.65 4.97 6.84
C GLU A 71 -6.66 3.87 6.52
N MET A 72 -6.41 3.06 5.50
CA MET A 72 -7.25 1.91 5.16
C MET A 72 -7.35 0.92 6.32
N LEU A 73 -6.22 0.61 6.96
CA LEU A 73 -6.17 -0.27 8.14
C LEU A 73 -6.90 0.32 9.36
N GLN A 74 -6.97 1.65 9.48
CA GLN A 74 -7.74 2.31 10.54
C GLN A 74 -9.25 2.29 10.26
N GLN A 75 -9.66 2.46 9.00
CA GLN A 75 -11.06 2.41 8.58
C GLN A 75 -11.66 1.00 8.71
N ASP A 76 -10.90 -0.04 8.37
CA ASP A 76 -11.33 -1.44 8.51
C ASP A 76 -11.51 -1.91 9.96
N ARG A 77 -11.04 -1.14 10.95
CA ARG A 77 -11.29 -1.43 12.38
C ARG A 77 -12.66 -1.00 12.87
N SER A 78 -13.45 -0.30 12.06
CA SER A 78 -14.86 -0.08 12.40
C SER A 78 -15.57 -1.43 12.24
N PRO A 79 -16.19 -2.00 13.30
CA PRO A 79 -16.92 -3.25 13.16
C PRO A 79 -17.92 -3.05 12.03
N ARG A 80 -17.84 -3.93 11.02
CA ARG A 80 -18.78 -3.96 9.91
C ARG A 80 -20.16 -3.90 10.56
N GLN A 81 -20.89 -2.78 10.42
CA GLN A 81 -22.28 -2.74 10.80
C GLN A 81 -22.97 -3.67 9.82
N THR A 82 -22.98 -4.95 10.14
CA THR A 82 -23.83 -5.93 9.51
C THR A 82 -25.22 -5.44 9.82
N GLN A 83 -25.79 -4.63 8.92
CA GLN A 83 -27.22 -4.39 8.93
C GLN A 83 -27.84 -5.78 8.88
N PRO A 84 -28.56 -6.22 9.93
CA PRO A 84 -29.23 -7.50 9.87
C PRO A 84 -30.07 -7.50 8.61
N GLY A 85 -29.94 -8.57 7.81
CA GLY A 85 -30.60 -8.69 6.51
C GLY A 85 -32.06 -8.28 6.60
N SER A 86 -32.54 -7.67 5.51
CA SER A 86 -33.88 -7.10 5.30
C SER A 86 -35.02 -8.12 5.40
N TRP A 87 -35.12 -8.82 6.52
CA TRP A 87 -36.24 -9.66 6.95
C TRP A 87 -36.85 -9.13 8.27
N LEU A 88 -36.12 -8.25 8.99
CA LEU A 88 -36.60 -7.57 10.20
C LEU A 88 -37.41 -6.28 9.92
N ARG A 89 -37.93 -6.11 8.70
CA ARG A 89 -38.99 -5.13 8.36
C ARG A 89 -40.26 -5.83 7.84
N SER A 90 -40.57 -7.01 8.35
CA SER A 90 -41.88 -7.65 8.17
C SER A 90 -42.74 -7.44 9.41
N TRP A 91 -44.04 -7.26 9.22
CA TRP A 91 -44.98 -6.56 10.10
C TRP A 91 -45.37 -7.31 11.40
N GLU A 92 -44.58 -8.29 11.84
CA GLU A 92 -44.89 -9.14 13.00
C GLU A 92 -44.42 -8.57 14.35
N TRP A 93 -43.38 -7.72 14.38
CA TRP A 93 -42.84 -7.20 15.66
C TRP A 93 -43.69 -6.10 16.31
N GLN A 94 -44.43 -5.29 15.53
CA GLN A 94 -45.31 -4.27 16.12
C GLN A 94 -46.58 -4.87 16.73
N GLY A 95 -47.08 -5.98 16.18
CA GLY A 95 -48.21 -6.73 16.75
C GLY A 95 -47.84 -7.39 18.08
N ALA A 96 -46.66 -8.01 18.15
CA ALA A 96 -46.16 -8.65 19.36
C ALA A 96 -45.98 -7.67 20.53
N ILE A 97 -45.47 -6.46 20.26
CA ILE A 97 -45.29 -5.41 21.28
C ILE A 97 -46.66 -4.93 21.82
N ARG A 98 -47.68 -4.80 20.96
CA ARG A 98 -49.04 -4.44 21.42
C ARG A 98 -49.67 -5.54 22.26
N LEU A 99 -49.50 -6.81 21.89
CA LEU A 99 -50.04 -7.93 22.66
C LEU A 99 -49.36 -8.07 24.03
N TYR A 100 -48.04 -7.86 24.11
CA TYR A 100 -47.31 -7.83 25.37
C TYR A 100 -47.76 -6.69 26.29
N GLN A 101 -47.96 -5.49 25.73
CA GLN A 101 -48.42 -4.33 26.52
C GLN A 101 -49.87 -4.51 27.01
N VAL A 102 -50.73 -5.17 26.23
CA VAL A 102 -52.11 -5.51 26.63
C VAL A 102 -52.11 -6.58 27.73
N LEU A 103 -51.28 -7.62 27.62
CA LEU A 103 -51.15 -8.66 28.64
C LEU A 103 -50.63 -8.13 29.99
N ILE A 104 -49.67 -7.19 29.96
CA ILE A 104 -49.16 -6.50 31.16
C ILE A 104 -50.26 -5.68 31.86
N ASN A 105 -51.19 -5.10 31.10
CA ASN A 105 -52.29 -4.30 31.66
C ASN A 105 -53.48 -5.14 32.13
N LEU A 106 -53.70 -6.35 31.59
CA LEU A 106 -54.83 -7.21 31.93
C LEU A 106 -54.57 -8.12 33.15
N TYR A 107 -53.30 -8.36 33.52
CA TYR A 107 -52.89 -9.19 34.66
C TYR A 107 -51.76 -8.54 35.48
N PRO A 108 -52.03 -7.47 36.25
CA PRO A 108 -50.97 -6.76 36.99
C PRO A 108 -50.42 -7.51 38.21
N THR A 109 -51.03 -8.64 38.64
CA THR A 109 -50.69 -9.34 39.88
C THR A 109 -49.95 -10.67 39.70
N ALA A 110 -49.60 -11.07 38.48
CA ALA A 110 -48.96 -12.37 38.21
C ALA A 110 -47.45 -12.27 37.92
N LEU A 111 -46.72 -11.41 38.62
CA LEU A 111 -45.25 -11.40 38.61
C LEU A 111 -44.72 -10.97 40.01
N ASP A 112 -45.11 -11.69 41.05
CA ASP A 112 -44.28 -11.77 42.26
C ASP A 112 -43.24 -12.90 42.04
N PRO A 113 -41.93 -12.62 42.06
CA PRO A 113 -40.90 -13.65 41.87
C PRO A 113 -40.90 -14.77 42.93
N THR A 114 -41.71 -14.66 43.98
CA THR A 114 -41.74 -15.63 45.10
C THR A 114 -42.51 -16.93 44.77
N THR A 115 -43.43 -16.94 43.80
CA THR A 115 -44.22 -18.14 43.45
C THR A 115 -43.54 -19.08 42.45
N MET A 116 -42.46 -18.66 41.78
CA MET A 116 -41.74 -19.50 40.81
C MET A 116 -40.85 -20.58 41.45
N VAL A 117 -40.61 -20.54 42.77
CA VAL A 117 -39.80 -21.57 43.45
C VAL A 117 -40.63 -22.79 43.89
N GLN A 118 -41.97 -22.72 43.92
CA GLN A 118 -42.79 -23.85 44.39
C GLN A 118 -43.32 -24.81 43.30
N ILE A 119 -43.23 -24.47 42.00
CA ILE A 119 -43.77 -25.34 40.94
C ILE A 119 -42.71 -26.32 40.37
N HIS A 120 -41.45 -26.23 40.80
CA HIS A 120 -40.39 -27.11 40.28
C HIS A 120 -40.00 -28.31 41.17
N LEU A 121 -40.79 -28.63 42.21
CA LEU A 121 -40.53 -29.78 43.11
C LEU A 121 -41.81 -30.52 43.56
N LEU A 122 -42.74 -30.79 42.64
CA LEU A 122 -43.72 -31.88 42.75
C LEU A 122 -43.88 -32.60 41.42
#